data_AF-A0A9W7CB13-F1
#
_entry.id   AF-A0A9W7CB13-F1
#
_cell.length_a   1.000
_cell.length_b   1.000
_cell.length_c   1.000
_cell.angle_alpha   90.00
_cell.angle_beta   90.00
_cell.angle_gamma   90.00
#
_symmetry.space_group_name_H-M   'P 1'
#
loop_
_entity.id
_entity.type
_entity.pdbx_description
1 polymer ?
#
loop_
_entity_poly.entity_id
_entity_poly.type
_entity_poly.pdbx_seq_one_letter_code
_entity_poly.pdbx_strand_id
1 'polypeptide(L)'
;MPRPLLTLLFLLLSFLSSLQLISSARQTVTFPISSPSSTYSAFTPITKSIDLWGIPVLSSADVSNADLRHVASILAQYLDNDEDGCPDDRNVVFQLNEYHPAGPYGVIVFKDNEEKSNLERGLTSSQSTMYSWFETLTVENDVKSSCSGKSASNSCFDETLRSTFNLISRRGLASISSSNWGEQKYSTIADEMDVARGGYMTNPPSTYPDDAVFTDPDLGYAEQVRMFAYYSVTSMLGIHENRKLWAAEDGDPCSLSKNNDNGEDCSPWKPRSPSLMKDILPDMFTFLEDDLSHTLQCVCGEVGGKAPDGVYQIEGGFDNLGVISQCPDPPTRQCVDDDHADHNDDEQLGSPFPWLLVLIITGLILTCCCISYGAFLYIGKNMGDSDRRRAPKAIKIRGKLPANRGGKKMVQLKSKKKAGAYV
;
A
#
# COMPACT_ATOMS: atom_id res chain seq x y z
N MET A 1 -34.64 48.42 -5.26
CA MET A 1 -34.20 47.35 -6.19
C MET A 1 -35.40 46.62 -6.73
N PRO A 2 -35.44 46.24 -8.01
CA PRO A 2 -36.51 45.39 -8.54
C PRO A 2 -36.47 44.03 -7.85
N ARG A 3 -37.65 43.52 -7.43
CA ARG A 3 -37.83 42.25 -6.70
C ARG A 3 -37.00 41.06 -7.22
N PRO A 4 -36.82 40.82 -8.54
CA PRO A 4 -35.99 39.70 -9.03
C PRO A 4 -34.48 39.84 -8.72
N LEU A 5 -33.98 41.07 -8.58
CA LEU A 5 -32.57 41.33 -8.28
C LEU A 5 -32.24 40.99 -6.82
N LEU A 6 -33.21 41.16 -5.92
CA LEU A 6 -33.06 40.85 -4.50
C LEU A 6 -33.05 39.33 -4.28
N THR A 7 -33.91 38.58 -4.97
CA THR A 7 -33.90 37.11 -4.91
C THR A 7 -32.63 36.50 -5.50
N LEU A 8 -32.11 37.07 -6.59
CA LEU A 8 -30.84 36.63 -7.17
C LEU A 8 -29.67 36.89 -6.20
N LEU A 9 -29.67 38.05 -5.54
CA LEU A 9 -28.67 38.39 -4.51
C LEU A 9 -28.74 37.44 -3.31
N PHE A 10 -29.94 37.10 -2.83
CA PHE A 10 -30.13 36.14 -1.74
C PHE A 10 -29.67 34.73 -2.13
N LEU A 11 -29.97 34.27 -3.35
CA LEU A 11 -29.50 32.97 -3.84
C LEU A 11 -27.97 32.92 -3.99
N LEU A 12 -27.36 34.00 -4.50
CA LEU A 12 -25.90 34.12 -4.59
C LEU A 12 -25.25 34.16 -3.21
N LEU A 13 -25.82 34.88 -2.25
CA LEU A 13 -25.34 34.93 -0.87
C LEU A 13 -25.49 33.59 -0.15
N SER A 14 -26.59 32.84 -0.39
CA SER A 14 -26.72 31.48 0.12
C SER A 14 -25.75 30.51 -0.55
N PHE A 15 -25.49 30.67 -1.86
CA PHE A 15 -24.53 29.84 -2.60
C PHE A 15 -23.08 30.11 -2.16
N LEU A 16 -22.74 31.39 -1.92
CA LEU A 16 -21.46 31.83 -1.38
C LEU A 16 -21.28 31.41 0.10
N SER A 17 -22.35 31.43 0.89
CA SER A 17 -22.36 30.89 2.27
C SER A 17 -22.16 29.38 2.29
N SER A 18 -22.69 28.62 1.32
CA SER A 18 -22.42 27.19 1.19
C SER A 18 -21.05 26.87 0.58
N LEU A 19 -20.40 27.82 -0.08
CA LEU A 19 -19.04 27.66 -0.63
C LEU A 19 -17.93 27.94 0.40
N GLN A 20 -18.26 28.43 1.60
CA GLN A 20 -17.28 28.80 2.63
C GLN A 20 -16.99 27.72 3.70
N LEU A 21 -17.41 26.47 3.50
CA LEU A 21 -17.07 25.37 4.42
C LEU A 21 -16.71 24.07 3.70
N ILE A 22 -15.72 24.11 2.80
CA ILE A 22 -14.78 23.00 2.63
C ILE A 22 -13.38 23.60 2.43
N SER A 23 -12.94 24.43 3.38
CA SER A 23 -11.50 24.51 3.63
C SER A 23 -11.19 23.26 4.46
N SER A 24 -10.88 22.14 3.81
CA SER A 24 -10.22 21.05 4.52
C SER A 24 -8.89 21.62 4.99
N ALA A 25 -8.85 22.06 6.24
CA ALA A 25 -7.58 22.40 6.86
C ALA A 25 -6.81 21.08 6.86
N ARG A 26 -5.81 20.94 5.98
CA ARG A 26 -4.87 19.82 6.04
C ARG A 26 -4.36 19.76 7.46
N GLN A 27 -4.77 18.72 8.19
CA GLN A 27 -4.32 18.51 9.55
C GLN A 27 -2.83 18.19 9.44
N THR A 28 -1.98 19.10 9.93
CA THR A 28 -0.55 18.83 9.94
C THR A 28 -0.29 17.80 11.04
N VAL A 29 -0.07 16.55 10.65
CA VAL A 29 0.35 15.50 11.57
C VAL A 29 1.85 15.58 11.80
N THR A 30 2.24 15.53 13.06
CA THR A 30 3.60 15.78 13.52
C THR A 30 4.04 14.66 14.47
N PHE A 31 5.12 13.96 14.13
CA PHE A 31 5.68 12.84 14.89
C PHE A 31 6.98 13.24 15.65
N PRO A 32 6.91 13.85 16.84
CA PRO A 32 8.08 14.42 17.50
C PRO A 32 9.17 13.39 17.80
N ILE A 33 10.43 13.82 17.74
CA ILE A 33 11.55 13.03 18.28
C ILE A 33 11.47 13.07 19.80
N SER A 34 11.47 11.89 20.42
CA SER A 34 11.39 11.70 21.86
C SER A 34 12.42 10.66 22.35
N SER A 35 12.47 10.45 23.67
CA SER A 35 13.24 9.34 24.24
C SER A 35 12.49 8.02 24.02
N PRO A 36 13.19 6.91 23.69
CA PRO A 36 12.58 5.59 23.57
C PRO A 36 11.86 5.15 24.83
N SER A 37 10.81 4.35 24.66
CA SER A 37 10.16 3.63 25.76
C SER A 37 11.17 2.80 26.56
N SER A 38 10.95 2.66 27.88
CA SER A 38 11.77 1.82 28.75
C SER A 38 11.81 0.35 28.31
N THR A 39 10.83 -0.10 27.51
CA THR A 39 10.85 -1.44 26.88
C THR A 39 12.12 -1.68 26.05
N TYR A 40 12.69 -0.63 25.46
CA TYR A 40 13.90 -0.72 24.63
C TYR A 40 15.19 -0.45 25.41
N SER A 41 15.17 -0.44 26.75
CA SER A 41 16.36 -0.15 27.57
C SER A 41 17.53 -1.11 27.34
N ALA A 42 17.24 -2.32 26.84
CA ALA A 42 18.25 -3.32 26.47
C ALA A 42 19.00 -2.97 25.19
N PHE A 43 18.44 -2.11 24.33
CA PHE A 43 19.01 -1.73 23.05
C PHE A 43 19.98 -0.56 23.24
N THR A 44 21.05 -0.74 23.99
CA THR A 44 22.12 0.28 24.03
C THR A 44 22.89 0.21 22.71
N PRO A 45 23.10 1.32 21.97
CA PRO A 45 23.07 2.73 22.41
C PRO A 45 21.86 3.56 21.89
N ILE A 46 20.69 2.95 21.71
CA ILE A 46 19.48 3.64 21.24
C ILE A 46 19.02 4.69 22.26
N THR A 47 18.82 5.93 21.78
CA THR A 47 18.47 7.09 22.62
C THR A 47 17.41 8.00 22.04
N LYS A 48 17.03 7.82 20.77
CA LYS A 48 16.00 8.61 20.08
C LYS A 48 14.92 7.70 19.54
N SER A 49 13.69 8.21 19.49
CA SER A 49 12.52 7.54 18.95
C SER A 49 11.63 8.53 18.22
N ILE A 50 11.09 8.12 17.08
CA ILE A 50 9.88 8.69 16.48
C ILE A 50 8.84 7.58 16.52
N ASP A 51 7.66 7.88 17.03
CA ASP A 51 6.53 6.96 17.05
C ASP A 51 5.60 7.30 15.88
N LEU A 52 5.31 6.33 15.02
CA LEU A 52 4.38 6.45 13.91
C LEU A 52 3.18 5.56 14.20
N TRP A 53 2.15 6.14 14.84
CA TRP A 53 0.94 5.41 15.21
C TRP A 53 1.22 4.13 16.03
N GLY A 54 2.21 4.18 16.94
CA GLY A 54 2.66 3.03 17.74
C GLY A 54 3.77 2.20 17.11
N ILE A 55 4.18 2.49 15.87
CA ILE A 55 5.31 1.85 15.20
C ILE A 55 6.59 2.65 15.51
N PRO A 56 7.54 2.10 16.28
CA PRO A 56 8.76 2.81 16.64
C PRO A 56 9.79 2.86 15.50
N VAL A 57 10.29 4.07 15.24
CA VAL A 57 11.54 4.32 14.50
C VAL A 57 12.57 4.81 15.49
N LEU A 58 13.52 3.95 15.81
CA LEU A 58 14.53 4.15 16.85
C LEU A 58 15.87 4.55 16.23
N SER A 59 16.69 5.31 16.96
CA SER A 59 18.09 5.49 16.58
C SER A 59 19.05 5.65 17.75
N SER A 60 20.32 5.39 17.46
CA SER A 60 21.41 5.76 18.36
C SER A 60 21.60 7.27 18.46
N ALA A 61 22.40 7.69 19.43
CA ALA A 61 22.65 9.11 19.70
C ALA A 61 23.35 9.83 18.53
N ASP A 62 24.27 9.13 17.87
CA ASP A 62 25.12 9.65 16.80
C ASP A 62 24.40 9.79 15.45
N VAL A 63 23.25 9.14 15.27
CA VAL A 63 22.40 9.35 14.08
C VAL A 63 21.80 10.74 14.13
N SER A 64 21.90 11.49 13.02
CA SER A 64 21.37 12.85 12.97
C SER A 64 19.83 12.84 13.05
N ASN A 65 19.25 13.94 13.55
CA ASN A 65 17.79 14.06 13.56
C ASN A 65 17.22 14.11 12.13
N ALA A 66 18.00 14.58 11.15
CA ALA A 66 17.57 14.61 9.75
C ALA A 66 17.46 13.18 9.18
N ASP A 67 18.45 12.32 9.45
CA ASP A 67 18.45 10.93 8.98
C ASP A 67 17.33 10.12 9.66
N LEU A 68 17.14 10.28 10.96
CA LEU A 68 16.03 9.65 11.68
C LEU A 68 14.67 10.09 11.11
N ARG A 69 14.49 11.39 10.84
CA ARG A 69 13.27 11.92 10.21
C ARG A 69 13.07 11.41 8.80
N HIS A 70 14.14 11.28 8.01
CA HIS A 70 14.08 10.72 6.66
C HIS A 70 13.49 9.31 6.68
N VAL A 71 14.03 8.43 7.53
CA VAL A 71 13.51 7.06 7.71
C VAL A 71 12.05 7.05 8.14
N ALA A 72 11.70 7.86 9.14
CA ALA A 72 10.31 7.96 9.61
C ALA A 72 9.37 8.49 8.52
N SER A 73 9.81 9.46 7.71
CA SER A 73 8.99 10.04 6.65
C SER A 73 8.70 9.08 5.50
N ILE A 74 9.65 8.20 5.15
CA ILE A 74 9.41 7.17 4.14
C ILE A 74 8.42 6.12 4.67
N LEU A 75 8.59 5.68 5.92
CA LEU A 75 7.64 4.75 6.54
C LEU A 75 6.23 5.36 6.63
N ALA A 76 6.12 6.65 6.99
CA ALA A 76 4.84 7.36 7.02
C ALA A 76 4.21 7.45 5.62
N GLN A 77 4.96 7.84 4.58
CA GLN A 77 4.45 7.92 3.20
C GLN A 77 3.95 6.59 2.64
N TYR A 78 4.51 5.45 3.07
CA TYR A 78 3.98 4.15 2.68
C TYR A 78 2.69 3.76 3.45
N LEU A 79 2.44 4.34 4.62
CA LEU A 79 1.29 4.01 5.47
C LEU A 79 0.12 4.99 5.32
N ASP A 80 0.41 6.24 4.94
CA ASP A 80 -0.50 7.39 4.77
C ASP A 80 -0.08 8.11 3.48
N ASN A 81 -0.47 7.55 2.33
CA ASN A 81 0.01 7.98 1.02
C ASN A 81 -0.65 9.28 0.54
N ASP A 82 -1.85 9.58 1.02
CA ASP A 82 -2.59 10.80 0.68
C ASP A 82 -2.27 11.98 1.62
N GLU A 83 -1.43 11.72 2.63
CA GLU A 83 -0.93 12.66 3.63
C GLU A 83 -2.07 13.36 4.38
N ASP A 84 -3.19 12.67 4.58
CA ASP A 84 -4.34 13.20 5.33
C ASP A 84 -4.16 13.08 6.85
N GLY A 85 -3.11 12.35 7.28
CA GLY A 85 -2.75 12.14 8.66
C GLY A 85 -3.30 10.85 9.27
N CYS A 86 -4.02 10.06 8.48
CA CYS A 86 -4.60 8.79 8.86
C CYS A 86 -3.97 7.65 8.04
N PRO A 87 -3.64 6.51 8.66
CA PRO A 87 -3.17 5.37 7.90
C PRO A 87 -4.23 4.87 6.92
N ASP A 88 -3.83 4.63 5.67
CA ASP A 88 -4.69 4.15 4.58
C ASP A 88 -5.28 2.76 4.88
N ASP A 89 -4.45 1.86 5.40
CA ASP A 89 -4.86 0.56 5.92
C ASP A 89 -4.52 0.45 7.42
N ARG A 90 -5.51 0.75 8.25
CA ARG A 90 -5.39 0.62 9.70
C ARG A 90 -5.08 -0.79 10.17
N ASN A 91 -5.49 -1.83 9.45
CA ASN A 91 -5.20 -3.21 9.86
C ASN A 91 -3.71 -3.50 9.75
N VAL A 92 -3.02 -2.91 8.77
CA VAL A 92 -1.56 -2.98 8.67
C VAL A 92 -0.90 -2.33 9.89
N VAL A 93 -1.33 -1.12 10.27
CA VAL A 93 -0.78 -0.45 11.46
C VAL A 93 -1.07 -1.22 12.75
N PHE A 94 -2.30 -1.72 12.94
CA PHE A 94 -2.65 -2.55 14.09
C PHE A 94 -1.83 -3.85 14.12
N GLN A 95 -1.61 -4.47 12.95
CA GLN A 95 -0.76 -5.66 12.85
C GLN A 95 0.69 -5.36 13.21
N LEU A 96 1.21 -4.20 12.82
CA LEU A 96 2.57 -3.79 13.12
C LEU A 96 2.78 -3.39 14.59
N ASN A 97 1.75 -2.87 15.26
CA ASN A 97 1.81 -2.35 16.62
C ASN A 97 1.23 -3.30 17.69
N GLU A 98 -0.03 -3.71 17.56
CA GLU A 98 -0.83 -4.28 18.65
C GLU A 98 -0.95 -5.80 18.64
N TYR A 99 -1.06 -6.42 17.46
CA TYR A 99 -1.35 -7.86 17.37
C TYR A 99 -0.17 -8.75 17.74
N HIS A 100 1.05 -8.21 17.79
CA HIS A 100 2.22 -8.97 18.17
C HIS A 100 2.37 -8.99 19.70
N PRO A 101 2.14 -10.13 20.38
CA PRO A 101 1.95 -10.20 21.84
C PRO A 101 3.20 -9.83 22.65
N ALA A 102 4.34 -9.66 21.99
CA ALA A 102 5.61 -9.37 22.61
C ALA A 102 6.11 -7.93 22.33
N GLY A 103 5.36 -7.13 21.57
CA GLY A 103 5.65 -5.72 21.28
C GLY A 103 5.62 -5.40 19.78
N PRO A 104 5.67 -4.09 19.42
CA PRO A 104 5.54 -3.65 18.04
C PRO A 104 6.75 -4.04 17.19
N TYR A 105 6.53 -4.23 15.89
CA TYR A 105 7.59 -4.22 14.88
C TYR A 105 8.03 -2.77 14.62
N GLY A 106 9.23 -2.57 14.07
CA GLY A 106 9.71 -1.21 13.82
C GLY A 106 10.99 -1.14 13.00
N VAL A 107 11.66 0.01 13.07
CA VAL A 107 12.95 0.24 12.42
C VAL A 107 13.97 0.75 13.43
N ILE A 108 15.19 0.26 13.38
CA ILE A 108 16.32 0.80 14.16
C ILE A 108 17.38 1.33 13.20
N VAL A 109 17.77 2.58 13.41
CA VAL A 109 18.82 3.26 12.64
C VAL A 109 20.08 3.39 13.49
N PHE A 110 21.17 2.81 13.00
CA PHE A 110 22.50 2.93 13.57
C PHE A 110 23.35 3.90 12.77
N LYS A 111 24.40 4.42 13.38
CA LYS A 111 25.40 5.21 12.67
C LYS A 111 26.13 4.36 11.63
N ASP A 112 26.59 3.18 12.05
CA ASP A 112 27.43 2.29 11.26
C ASP A 112 27.24 0.81 11.66
N ASN A 113 27.91 -0.09 10.95
CA ASN A 113 27.84 -1.53 11.19
C ASN A 113 28.50 -1.95 12.51
N GLU A 114 29.48 -1.18 13.01
CA GLU A 114 30.15 -1.48 14.27
C GLU A 114 29.18 -1.29 15.43
N GLU A 115 28.46 -0.18 15.45
CA GLU A 115 27.44 0.11 16.46
C GLU A 115 26.33 -0.95 16.49
N LYS A 116 25.81 -1.32 15.30
CA LYS A 116 24.84 -2.40 15.12
C LYS A 116 25.36 -3.72 15.69
N SER A 117 26.55 -4.14 15.27
CA SER A 117 27.17 -5.41 15.69
C SER A 117 27.47 -5.44 17.19
N ASN A 118 27.82 -4.29 17.78
CA ASN A 118 28.08 -4.17 19.21
C ASN A 118 26.80 -4.40 20.03
N LEU A 119 25.68 -3.83 19.60
CA LEU A 119 24.37 -4.09 20.21
C LEU A 119 24.03 -5.58 20.09
N GLU A 120 24.08 -6.15 18.89
CA GLU A 120 23.70 -7.55 18.62
C GLU A 120 24.45 -8.56 19.49
N ARG A 121 25.77 -8.37 19.67
CA ARG A 121 26.60 -9.23 20.53
C ARG A 121 26.26 -9.11 22.02
N GLY A 122 25.68 -7.99 22.44
CA GLY A 122 25.31 -7.70 23.82
C GLY A 122 23.94 -8.23 24.24
N LEU A 123 23.10 -8.64 23.28
CA LEU A 123 21.73 -9.08 23.56
C LEU A 123 21.69 -10.48 24.18
N THR A 124 20.83 -10.66 25.18
CA THR A 124 20.41 -12.00 25.61
C THR A 124 19.52 -12.65 24.55
N SER A 125 19.25 -13.95 24.66
CA SER A 125 18.39 -14.65 23.70
C SER A 125 16.98 -14.04 23.60
N SER A 126 16.36 -13.62 24.71
CA SER A 126 15.03 -12.99 24.67
C SER A 126 15.07 -11.60 24.03
N GLN A 127 16.13 -10.84 24.30
CA GLN A 127 16.33 -9.52 23.69
C GLN A 127 16.64 -9.63 22.20
N SER A 128 17.37 -10.66 21.77
CA SER A 128 17.63 -10.96 20.37
C SER A 128 16.34 -11.32 19.63
N THR A 129 15.42 -12.08 20.26
CA THR A 129 14.09 -12.30 19.70
C THR A 129 13.34 -10.99 19.50
N MET A 130 13.33 -10.09 20.51
CA MET A 130 12.71 -8.78 20.38
C MET A 130 13.37 -7.93 19.28
N TYR A 131 14.69 -7.94 19.21
CA TYR A 131 15.45 -7.22 18.18
C TYR A 131 15.13 -7.71 16.76
N SER A 132 14.84 -9.00 16.58
CA SER A 132 14.45 -9.57 15.27
C SER A 132 13.12 -9.05 14.72
N TRP A 133 12.37 -8.27 15.50
CA TRP A 133 11.15 -7.60 15.06
C TRP A 133 11.42 -6.25 14.39
N PHE A 134 12.66 -5.81 14.38
CA PHE A 134 13.06 -4.54 13.78
C PHE A 134 13.78 -4.79 12.47
N GLU A 135 13.41 -4.00 11.46
CA GLU A 135 14.31 -3.76 10.34
C GLU A 135 15.45 -2.86 10.80
N THR A 136 16.66 -3.08 10.28
CA THR A 136 17.85 -2.35 10.74
C THR A 136 18.51 -1.65 9.57
N LEU A 137 18.89 -0.39 9.79
CA LEU A 137 19.55 0.47 8.82
C LEU A 137 20.81 1.06 9.45
N THR A 138 21.81 1.33 8.62
CA THR A 138 23.01 2.10 8.96
C THR A 138 23.07 3.38 8.13
N VAL A 139 23.43 4.51 8.74
CA VAL A 139 23.56 5.77 8.01
C VAL A 139 24.65 5.68 6.93
N GLU A 140 25.75 5.00 7.23
CA GLU A 140 26.88 4.83 6.31
C GLU A 140 26.48 4.17 4.98
N ASN A 141 25.66 3.12 5.02
CA ASN A 141 25.42 2.28 3.85
C ASN A 141 24.00 2.43 3.28
N ASP A 142 23.02 2.66 4.14
CA ASP A 142 21.61 2.42 3.82
C ASP A 142 20.80 3.71 3.67
N VAL A 143 21.04 4.70 4.53
CA VAL A 143 20.26 5.95 4.56
C VAL A 143 20.85 6.98 3.60
N LYS A 144 20.24 7.16 2.42
CA LYS A 144 20.75 8.07 1.37
C LYS A 144 19.68 9.04 0.88
N SER A 145 19.29 9.98 1.75
CA SER A 145 18.22 10.96 1.47
C SER A 145 18.42 11.78 0.19
N SER A 146 19.66 12.07 -0.19
CA SER A 146 19.99 12.83 -1.42
C SER A 146 19.63 12.13 -2.73
N CYS A 147 19.44 10.81 -2.71
CA CYS A 147 19.09 10.01 -3.89
C CYS A 147 17.90 9.07 -3.65
N SER A 148 17.01 9.45 -2.72
CA SER A 148 15.75 8.73 -2.50
C SER A 148 14.74 8.98 -3.63
N GLY A 149 13.77 8.07 -3.75
CA GLY A 149 12.71 8.12 -4.75
C GLY A 149 13.21 8.17 -6.20
N LYS A 150 12.66 9.07 -7.02
CA LYS A 150 13.01 9.23 -8.44
C LYS A 150 14.44 9.74 -8.68
N SER A 151 15.12 10.19 -7.63
CA SER A 151 16.55 10.56 -7.67
C SER A 151 17.49 9.35 -7.61
N ALA A 152 16.93 8.14 -7.45
CA ALA A 152 17.68 6.89 -7.44
C ALA A 152 18.45 6.68 -8.76
N SER A 153 19.64 6.07 -8.63
CA SER A 153 20.53 5.71 -9.73
C SER A 153 21.28 4.42 -9.39
N ASN A 154 22.07 3.89 -10.32
CA ASN A 154 22.89 2.72 -10.03
C ASN A 154 23.95 2.97 -8.95
N SER A 155 24.50 4.17 -8.87
CA SER A 155 25.58 4.50 -7.92
C SER A 155 25.07 5.04 -6.59
N CYS A 156 23.77 5.34 -6.49
CA CYS A 156 23.15 5.89 -5.29
C CYS A 156 21.71 5.44 -5.21
N PHE A 157 21.44 4.61 -4.20
CA PHE A 157 20.13 4.06 -3.91
C PHE A 157 19.88 4.10 -2.40
N ASP A 158 18.71 4.57 -2.00
CA ASP A 158 18.31 4.70 -0.62
C ASP A 158 17.61 3.42 -0.14
N GLU A 159 18.33 2.61 0.63
CA GLU A 159 17.86 1.32 1.15
C GLU A 159 16.72 1.49 2.15
N THR A 160 16.52 2.70 2.68
CA THR A 160 15.36 3.05 3.51
C THR A 160 14.05 2.69 2.81
N LEU A 161 13.94 2.88 1.49
CA LEU A 161 12.76 2.53 0.70
C LEU A 161 12.44 1.03 0.76
N ARG A 162 13.48 0.19 0.75
CA ARG A 162 13.34 -1.27 0.77
C ARG A 162 13.05 -1.76 2.17
N SER A 163 13.81 -1.32 3.18
CA SER A 163 13.65 -1.80 4.55
C SER A 163 12.30 -1.42 5.14
N THR A 164 11.82 -0.19 4.95
CA THR A 164 10.49 0.22 5.41
C THR A 164 9.36 -0.50 4.67
N PHE A 165 9.49 -0.71 3.36
CA PHE A 165 8.54 -1.53 2.60
C PHE A 165 8.54 -3.00 3.05
N ASN A 166 9.71 -3.57 3.34
CA ASN A 166 9.83 -4.94 3.85
C ASN A 166 9.14 -5.10 5.20
N LEU A 167 9.26 -4.12 6.10
CA LEU A 167 8.52 -4.08 7.36
C LEU A 167 7.01 -4.18 7.10
N ILE A 168 6.48 -3.32 6.23
CA ILE A 168 5.04 -3.26 5.91
C ILE A 168 4.58 -4.54 5.22
N SER A 169 5.26 -4.94 4.15
CA SER A 169 4.84 -6.09 3.33
C SER A 169 4.93 -7.41 4.10
N ARG A 170 6.05 -7.67 4.79
CA ARG A 170 6.28 -8.96 5.47
C ARG A 170 5.59 -9.05 6.82
N ARG A 171 5.61 -7.98 7.63
CA ARG A 171 5.06 -8.02 9.00
C ARG A 171 3.63 -7.51 9.07
N GLY A 172 3.22 -6.64 8.15
CA GLY A 172 1.85 -6.15 8.01
C GLY A 172 1.04 -6.98 7.02
N LEU A 173 1.17 -6.68 5.72
CA LEU A 173 0.33 -7.21 4.64
C LEU A 173 0.31 -8.76 4.60
N ALA A 174 1.47 -9.41 4.64
CA ALA A 174 1.56 -10.86 4.63
C ALA A 174 0.97 -11.53 5.88
N SER A 175 0.90 -10.81 7.01
CA SER A 175 0.31 -11.33 8.24
C SER A 175 -1.22 -11.21 8.24
N ILE A 176 -1.77 -10.13 7.67
CA ILE A 176 -3.22 -9.94 7.55
C ILE A 176 -3.82 -10.64 6.32
N SER A 177 -3.05 -10.79 5.24
CA SER A 177 -3.46 -11.34 3.95
C SER A 177 -2.39 -12.27 3.39
N SER A 178 -2.19 -13.40 4.06
CA SER A 178 -1.18 -14.40 3.68
C SER A 178 -1.43 -15.03 2.31
N SER A 179 -2.67 -15.05 1.82
CA SER A 179 -3.02 -15.53 0.48
C SER A 179 -2.59 -14.57 -0.63
N ASN A 180 -2.51 -13.27 -0.36
CA ASN A 180 -2.13 -12.29 -1.38
C ASN A 180 -0.64 -11.94 -1.27
N TRP A 181 -0.17 -11.66 -0.05
CA TRP A 181 1.16 -11.09 0.22
C TRP A 181 2.15 -12.06 0.88
N GLY A 182 1.74 -13.30 1.13
CA GLY A 182 2.60 -14.29 1.76
C GLY A 182 3.88 -14.57 0.98
N GLU A 183 4.98 -14.81 1.69
CA GLU A 183 6.28 -15.19 1.10
C GLU A 183 6.39 -16.71 0.82
N GLN A 184 5.26 -17.39 0.76
CA GLN A 184 5.13 -18.82 0.48
C GLN A 184 4.50 -19.07 -0.88
N LYS A 185 4.73 -20.27 -1.41
CA LYS A 185 4.09 -20.74 -2.64
C LYS A 185 2.58 -20.61 -2.58
N TYR A 186 1.95 -20.28 -3.71
CA TYR A 186 0.50 -20.12 -3.89
C TYR A 186 -0.09 -18.86 -3.28
N SER A 187 0.72 -17.94 -2.77
CA SER A 187 0.24 -16.58 -2.60
C SER A 187 0.17 -15.89 -3.97
N THR A 188 -0.73 -14.92 -4.14
CA THR A 188 -0.84 -14.16 -5.40
C THR A 188 0.49 -13.53 -5.80
N ILE A 189 1.19 -12.90 -4.85
CA ILE A 189 2.50 -12.28 -5.12
C ILE A 189 3.56 -13.30 -5.55
N ALA A 190 3.54 -14.51 -4.98
CA ALA A 190 4.49 -15.56 -5.32
C ALA A 190 4.18 -16.19 -6.68
N ASP A 191 2.90 -16.34 -7.02
CA ASP A 191 2.47 -16.84 -8.32
C ASP A 191 2.83 -15.84 -9.44
N GLU A 192 2.66 -14.53 -9.22
CA GLU A 192 3.10 -13.47 -10.15
C GLU A 192 4.63 -13.45 -10.29
N MET A 193 5.36 -13.61 -9.19
CA MET A 193 6.82 -13.76 -9.23
C MET A 193 7.24 -14.99 -10.05
N ASP A 194 6.56 -16.12 -9.86
CA ASP A 194 6.83 -17.35 -10.58
C ASP A 194 6.61 -17.17 -12.09
N VAL A 195 5.56 -16.45 -12.51
CA VAL A 195 5.39 -16.05 -13.92
C VAL A 195 6.57 -15.18 -14.38
N ALA A 196 6.93 -14.17 -13.60
CA ALA A 196 7.99 -13.21 -13.95
C ALA A 196 9.38 -13.83 -14.11
N ARG A 197 9.64 -15.01 -13.52
CA ARG A 197 10.94 -15.70 -13.62
C ARG A 197 10.91 -16.99 -14.44
N GLY A 198 9.79 -17.25 -15.14
CA GLY A 198 9.64 -18.38 -16.06
C GLY A 198 9.21 -19.70 -15.41
N GLY A 199 8.58 -19.63 -14.24
CA GLY A 199 7.92 -20.73 -13.53
C GLY A 199 8.34 -20.87 -12.07
N TYR A 200 7.64 -21.77 -11.36
CA TYR A 200 7.96 -22.11 -9.97
C TYR A 200 9.30 -22.83 -9.85
N MET A 201 10.22 -22.23 -9.08
CA MET A 201 11.52 -22.81 -8.73
C MET A 201 11.87 -22.54 -7.27
N THR A 202 12.04 -23.58 -6.44
CA THR A 202 12.36 -23.38 -5.01
C THR A 202 13.74 -22.74 -4.81
N ASN A 203 14.70 -23.07 -5.66
CA ASN A 203 16.03 -22.47 -5.69
C ASN A 203 16.24 -21.77 -7.04
N PRO A 204 16.97 -20.65 -7.09
CA PRO A 204 17.39 -20.05 -8.34
C PRO A 204 18.10 -21.06 -9.26
N PRO A 205 17.79 -21.08 -10.57
CA PRO A 205 18.54 -21.84 -11.54
C PRO A 205 19.90 -21.20 -11.81
N SER A 206 20.85 -21.96 -12.35
CA SER A 206 22.12 -21.39 -12.85
C SER A 206 21.92 -20.45 -14.05
N THR A 207 20.80 -20.59 -14.75
CA THR A 207 20.42 -19.75 -15.88
C THR A 207 18.89 -19.67 -15.91
N TYR A 208 18.36 -18.45 -15.81
CA TYR A 208 16.94 -18.19 -15.95
C TYR A 208 16.52 -18.30 -17.43
N PRO A 209 15.25 -18.60 -17.73
CA PRO A 209 14.71 -18.50 -19.10
C PRO A 209 14.96 -17.11 -19.72
N ASP A 210 15.17 -17.05 -21.04
CA ASP A 210 15.50 -15.80 -21.75
C ASP A 210 14.43 -14.70 -21.56
N ASP A 211 13.18 -15.12 -21.40
CA ASP A 211 12.01 -14.26 -21.20
C ASP A 211 11.76 -13.89 -19.72
N ALA A 212 12.55 -14.41 -18.77
CA ALA A 212 12.46 -14.00 -17.36
C ALA A 212 12.74 -12.50 -17.21
N VAL A 213 11.91 -11.82 -16.43
CA VAL A 213 11.98 -10.36 -16.17
C VAL A 213 12.42 -10.04 -14.74
N PHE A 214 12.52 -11.06 -13.89
CA PHE A 214 13.09 -11.02 -12.55
C PHE A 214 14.05 -12.19 -12.35
N THR A 215 15.32 -11.89 -12.07
CA THR A 215 16.38 -12.91 -12.05
C THR A 215 17.40 -12.65 -10.95
N ASP A 216 17.07 -12.80 -9.66
CA ASP A 216 18.05 -12.66 -8.55
C ASP A 216 18.53 -14.04 -8.03
N PRO A 217 19.75 -14.49 -8.40
CA PRO A 217 20.25 -15.82 -8.07
C PRO A 217 20.78 -15.96 -6.65
N ASP A 218 20.92 -14.86 -5.91
CA ASP A 218 21.52 -14.86 -4.57
C ASP A 218 20.49 -15.10 -3.46
N LEU A 219 19.20 -15.15 -3.80
CA LEU A 219 18.10 -15.13 -2.85
C LEU A 219 17.32 -16.45 -2.82
N GLY A 220 16.92 -16.88 -1.61
CA GLY A 220 15.96 -17.97 -1.44
C GLY A 220 14.54 -17.59 -1.90
N TYR A 221 13.66 -18.56 -2.10
CA TYR A 221 12.30 -18.33 -2.62
C TYR A 221 11.53 -17.21 -1.88
N ALA A 222 11.44 -17.28 -0.55
CA ALA A 222 10.71 -16.30 0.25
C ALA A 222 11.28 -14.88 0.12
N GLU A 223 12.60 -14.76 0.00
CA GLU A 223 13.28 -13.49 -0.18
C GLU A 223 13.12 -12.96 -1.62
N GLN A 224 13.10 -13.84 -2.63
CA GLN A 224 12.72 -13.48 -3.98
C GLN A 224 11.29 -12.92 -4.04
N VAL A 225 10.32 -13.54 -3.34
CA VAL A 225 8.94 -13.03 -3.30
C VAL A 225 8.90 -11.63 -2.72
N ARG A 226 9.61 -11.41 -1.60
CA ARG A 226 9.72 -10.08 -0.97
C ARG A 226 10.34 -9.05 -1.90
N MET A 227 11.45 -9.40 -2.55
CA MET A 227 12.13 -8.51 -3.48
C MET A 227 11.30 -8.22 -4.74
N PHE A 228 10.59 -9.22 -5.26
CA PHE A 228 9.66 -9.06 -6.37
C PHE A 228 8.55 -8.07 -6.02
N ALA A 229 7.94 -8.19 -4.84
CA ALA A 229 6.94 -7.26 -4.34
C ALA A 229 7.51 -5.83 -4.25
N TYR A 230 8.70 -5.69 -3.66
CA TYR A 230 9.39 -4.41 -3.56
C TYR A 230 9.63 -3.77 -4.93
N TYR A 231 10.25 -4.50 -5.86
CA TYR A 231 10.54 -3.99 -7.21
C TYR A 231 9.27 -3.64 -7.98
N SER A 232 8.20 -4.41 -7.82
CA SER A 232 6.91 -4.18 -8.46
C SER A 232 6.29 -2.86 -7.99
N VAL A 233 6.14 -2.68 -6.67
CA VAL A 233 5.57 -1.46 -6.09
C VAL A 233 6.43 -0.24 -6.44
N THR A 234 7.73 -0.31 -6.21
CA THR A 234 8.62 0.84 -6.47
C THR A 234 8.77 1.17 -7.96
N SER A 235 8.53 0.22 -8.86
CA SER A 235 8.45 0.49 -10.30
C SER A 235 7.15 1.19 -10.70
N MET A 236 6.03 0.86 -10.05
CA MET A 236 4.78 1.65 -10.18
C MET A 236 4.95 3.08 -9.66
N LEU A 237 5.88 3.33 -8.73
CA LEU A 237 6.24 4.66 -8.27
C LEU A 237 7.27 5.37 -9.19
N GLY A 238 7.79 4.69 -10.21
CA GLY A 238 8.79 5.21 -11.14
C GLY A 238 10.20 5.34 -10.54
N ILE A 239 10.50 4.67 -9.42
CA ILE A 239 11.79 4.77 -8.71
C ILE A 239 12.93 4.15 -9.54
N HIS A 240 12.65 3.15 -10.37
CA HIS A 240 13.67 2.41 -11.13
C HIS A 240 13.94 2.95 -12.54
N GLU A 241 13.27 4.02 -12.97
CA GLU A 241 13.31 4.52 -14.36
C GLU A 241 14.73 4.88 -14.82
N ASN A 242 15.55 5.40 -13.90
CA ASN A 242 16.92 5.84 -14.15
C ASN A 242 17.99 4.77 -13.84
N ARG A 243 17.59 3.55 -13.45
CA ARG A 243 18.51 2.44 -13.13
C ARG A 243 18.77 1.56 -14.35
N LYS A 244 20.00 1.05 -14.51
CA LYS A 244 20.32 0.04 -15.53
C LYS A 244 20.02 -1.37 -15.02
N LEU A 245 19.79 -2.28 -15.94
CA LEU A 245 19.59 -3.71 -15.67
C LEU A 245 20.90 -4.44 -15.50
N TRP A 246 20.87 -5.63 -14.91
CA TRP A 246 21.94 -6.61 -15.09
C TRP A 246 22.10 -6.91 -16.59
N ALA A 247 23.35 -6.80 -17.05
CA ALA A 247 23.78 -7.11 -18.39
C ALA A 247 24.26 -8.57 -18.45
N ALA A 248 23.99 -9.20 -19.60
CA ALA A 248 24.41 -10.57 -19.88
C ALA A 248 25.81 -10.65 -20.53
N GLU A 249 26.48 -9.51 -20.78
CA GLU A 249 27.77 -9.46 -21.47
C GLU A 249 28.95 -9.26 -20.51
N ASP A 250 30.00 -10.07 -20.71
CA ASP A 250 31.26 -9.96 -19.97
C ASP A 250 31.92 -8.58 -20.24
N GLY A 251 32.20 -7.83 -19.17
CA GLY A 251 32.86 -6.52 -19.24
C GLY A 251 31.91 -5.31 -19.16
N ASP A 252 30.59 -5.53 -19.09
CA ASP A 252 29.65 -4.49 -18.66
C ASP A 252 29.81 -4.30 -17.13
N PRO A 253 29.87 -3.06 -16.60
CA PRO A 253 29.83 -2.82 -15.17
C PRO A 253 28.61 -3.48 -14.51
N CYS A 254 27.50 -3.69 -15.20
CA CYS A 254 26.33 -4.41 -14.71
C CYS A 254 26.37 -5.93 -14.94
N SER A 255 27.52 -6.61 -14.89
CA SER A 255 27.56 -8.08 -14.99
C SER A 255 26.69 -8.76 -13.91
N LEU A 256 26.29 -10.03 -14.13
CA LEU A 256 25.26 -10.81 -13.40
C LEU A 256 25.44 -10.99 -11.86
N SER A 257 26.19 -10.15 -11.15
CA SER A 257 26.30 -10.18 -9.69
C SER A 257 26.29 -8.78 -9.07
N LYS A 258 25.78 -8.69 -7.84
CA LYS A 258 25.78 -7.49 -6.98
C LYS A 258 27.17 -6.89 -6.73
N ASN A 259 28.25 -7.61 -7.05
CA ASN A 259 29.63 -7.24 -6.74
C ASN A 259 30.46 -7.01 -8.01
N ASN A 260 30.03 -6.10 -8.88
CA ASN A 260 31.01 -5.51 -9.79
C ASN A 260 31.91 -4.58 -8.96
N ASP A 261 33.22 -4.68 -9.12
CA ASP A 261 34.22 -3.84 -8.46
C ASP A 261 34.14 -2.35 -8.86
N ASN A 262 33.09 -1.95 -9.58
CA ASN A 262 32.89 -0.62 -10.17
C ASN A 262 31.90 0.25 -9.38
N GLY A 263 31.22 -0.31 -8.36
CA GLY A 263 30.32 0.44 -7.48
C GLY A 263 28.94 0.79 -8.08
N GLU A 264 28.50 0.08 -9.13
CA GLU A 264 27.14 0.21 -9.68
C GLU A 264 26.22 -0.92 -9.17
N ASP A 265 25.15 -0.60 -8.43
CA ASP A 265 24.07 -1.53 -8.07
C ASP A 265 23.00 -1.57 -9.18
N CYS A 266 23.24 -2.43 -10.17
CA CYS A 266 22.33 -2.62 -11.29
C CYS A 266 21.15 -3.52 -10.88
N SER A 267 20.03 -3.47 -11.61
CA SER A 267 18.77 -4.08 -11.18
C SER A 267 18.52 -5.47 -11.80
N PRO A 268 18.08 -6.48 -11.03
CA PRO A 268 17.62 -7.79 -11.53
C PRO A 268 16.24 -7.75 -12.21
N TRP A 269 15.68 -6.56 -12.40
CA TRP A 269 14.26 -6.33 -12.65
C TRP A 269 14.02 -5.50 -13.92
N LYS A 270 13.46 -6.11 -14.97
CA LYS A 270 13.19 -5.45 -16.26
C LYS A 270 12.07 -4.39 -16.23
N PRO A 271 10.94 -4.58 -15.53
CA PRO A 271 9.78 -3.67 -15.55
C PRO A 271 9.97 -2.36 -14.73
N ARG A 272 10.95 -1.53 -15.09
CA ARG A 272 11.44 -0.41 -14.25
C ARG A 272 10.58 0.87 -14.22
N SER A 273 9.41 0.88 -14.84
CA SER A 273 8.50 2.04 -14.91
C SER A 273 7.05 1.58 -14.83
N PRO A 274 6.08 2.47 -14.53
CA PRO A 274 4.67 2.09 -14.51
C PRO A 274 4.18 1.57 -15.86
N SER A 275 4.65 2.19 -16.96
CA SER A 275 4.34 1.71 -18.32
C SER A 275 4.92 0.32 -18.60
N LEU A 276 6.18 0.08 -18.21
CA LEU A 276 6.80 -1.23 -18.43
C LEU A 276 6.19 -2.31 -17.52
N MET A 277 5.77 -1.96 -16.30
CA MET A 277 5.00 -2.85 -15.43
C MET A 277 3.72 -3.29 -16.11
N LYS A 278 2.93 -2.34 -16.60
CA LYS A 278 1.67 -2.62 -17.30
C LYS A 278 1.85 -3.45 -18.57
N ASP A 279 2.94 -3.21 -19.31
CA ASP A 279 3.20 -3.92 -20.57
C ASP A 279 3.77 -5.34 -20.36
N ILE A 280 4.64 -5.53 -19.37
CA ILE A 280 5.36 -6.79 -19.15
C ILE A 280 4.62 -7.71 -18.17
N LEU A 281 4.05 -7.14 -17.10
CA LEU A 281 3.36 -7.86 -16.02
C LEU A 281 1.97 -7.23 -15.76
N PRO A 282 1.03 -7.28 -16.72
CA PRO A 282 -0.27 -6.62 -16.61
C PRO A 282 -1.12 -7.15 -15.44
N ASP A 283 -1.02 -8.44 -15.13
CA ASP A 283 -1.76 -9.07 -14.03
C ASP A 283 -1.24 -8.58 -12.67
N MET A 284 0.09 -8.61 -12.47
CA MET A 284 0.74 -7.97 -11.31
C MET A 284 0.43 -6.47 -11.18
N PHE A 285 0.42 -5.71 -12.29
CA PHE A 285 0.07 -4.29 -12.28
C PHE A 285 -1.37 -4.08 -11.79
N THR A 286 -2.31 -4.89 -12.30
CA THR A 286 -3.72 -4.85 -11.89
C THR A 286 -3.88 -5.27 -10.43
N PHE A 287 -3.19 -6.33 -9.99
CA PHE A 287 -3.19 -6.77 -8.60
C PHE A 287 -2.76 -5.65 -7.64
N LEU A 288 -1.69 -4.93 -7.97
CA LEU A 288 -1.23 -3.81 -7.16
C LEU A 288 -2.21 -2.63 -7.22
N GLU A 289 -2.79 -2.29 -8.39
CA GLU A 289 -3.82 -1.25 -8.47
C GLU A 289 -5.03 -1.58 -7.61
N ASP A 290 -5.50 -2.83 -7.60
CA ASP A 290 -6.69 -3.24 -6.86
C ASP A 290 -6.42 -3.35 -5.36
N ASP A 291 -5.34 -4.02 -4.97
CA ASP A 291 -5.07 -4.36 -3.56
C ASP A 291 -4.38 -3.23 -2.79
N LEU A 292 -3.61 -2.39 -3.49
CA LEU A 292 -3.05 -1.15 -2.93
C LEU A 292 -3.82 0.09 -3.40
N SER A 293 -5.00 -0.04 -3.99
CA SER A 293 -5.84 1.11 -4.38
C SER A 293 -6.01 2.12 -3.25
N HIS A 294 -6.10 1.66 -2.01
CA HIS A 294 -6.18 2.52 -0.83
C HIS A 294 -4.81 3.02 -0.33
N THR A 295 -3.72 2.28 -0.59
CA THR A 295 -2.35 2.56 -0.12
C THR A 295 -1.45 3.29 -1.15
N LEU A 296 -1.87 3.43 -2.41
CA LEU A 296 -1.06 4.02 -3.49
C LEU A 296 -1.78 5.10 -4.33
N GLN A 297 -3.02 5.46 -3.99
CA GLN A 297 -3.88 6.26 -4.89
C GLN A 297 -3.36 7.66 -5.22
N CYS A 298 -2.48 8.25 -4.39
CA CYS A 298 -1.98 9.61 -4.61
C CYS A 298 -0.59 9.73 -5.25
N VAL A 299 0.17 8.65 -5.43
CA VAL A 299 1.55 8.78 -5.97
C VAL A 299 1.59 8.91 -7.51
N CYS A 300 0.50 8.55 -8.19
CA CYS A 300 0.41 8.51 -9.66
C CYS A 300 -0.22 9.76 -10.31
N GLY A 301 -0.54 10.80 -9.54
CA GLY A 301 -1.13 12.04 -10.06
C GLY A 301 -0.11 12.99 -10.69
N GLU A 302 -0.32 13.39 -11.95
CA GLU A 302 0.39 14.47 -12.63
C GLU A 302 0.33 15.78 -11.81
N VAL A 303 1.36 16.05 -11.03
CA VAL A 303 1.69 17.41 -10.60
C VAL A 303 3.02 17.76 -11.26
N GLY A 304 2.93 18.43 -12.41
CA GLY A 304 4.03 19.16 -13.03
C GLY A 304 4.47 20.38 -12.20
N GLY A 305 4.68 20.18 -10.91
CA GLY A 305 5.43 21.04 -10.02
C GLY A 305 6.60 20.23 -9.51
N LYS A 306 7.73 20.88 -9.19
CA LYS A 306 8.81 20.26 -8.43
C LYS A 306 8.20 19.33 -7.38
N ALA A 307 8.75 18.11 -7.24
CA ALA A 307 8.58 17.36 -5.99
C ALA A 307 8.74 18.41 -4.89
N PRO A 308 7.70 18.69 -4.06
CA PRO A 308 7.96 19.49 -2.89
C PRO A 308 9.11 18.79 -2.18
N ASP A 309 10.02 19.54 -1.58
CA ASP A 309 11.10 18.99 -0.75
C ASP A 309 10.47 18.23 0.44
N GLY A 310 9.87 17.07 0.15
CA GLY A 310 8.76 16.40 0.81
C GLY A 310 9.21 15.65 2.04
N VAL A 311 9.80 16.42 2.95
CA VAL A 311 9.95 16.08 4.35
C VAL A 311 8.55 16.32 4.93
N TYR A 312 7.88 15.25 5.40
CA TYR A 312 6.83 15.39 6.41
C TYR A 312 7.30 16.47 7.40
N GLN A 313 6.58 17.57 7.56
CA GLN A 313 7.00 18.67 8.44
C GLN A 313 6.83 18.20 9.89
N ILE A 314 7.82 17.46 10.39
CA ILE A 314 7.79 16.88 11.72
C ILE A 314 8.29 17.93 12.73
N GLU A 315 7.46 18.92 13.07
CA GLU A 315 7.70 19.85 14.17
C GLU A 315 6.55 19.86 15.19
N GLY A 316 6.88 19.76 16.48
CA GLY A 316 5.90 19.88 17.57
C GLY A 316 5.23 18.55 17.93
N GLY A 317 4.85 18.39 19.19
CA GLY A 317 4.37 17.11 19.74
C GLY A 317 2.95 17.18 20.28
N PHE A 318 2.25 16.05 20.18
CA PHE A 318 1.13 15.56 21.00
C PHE A 318 0.97 14.04 20.79
N ASP A 319 0.27 13.35 21.70
CA ASP A 319 0.18 11.88 21.81
C ASP A 319 -0.49 11.18 20.59
N ASN A 320 0.23 10.24 19.96
CA ASN A 320 -0.10 9.63 18.65
C ASN A 320 -1.28 8.63 18.63
N LEU A 321 -1.60 7.96 19.74
CA LEU A 321 -2.66 6.94 19.75
C LEU A 321 -4.07 7.55 19.68
N GLY A 322 -4.22 8.81 20.07
CA GLY A 322 -5.49 9.54 19.97
C GLY A 322 -5.91 9.88 18.53
N VAL A 323 -4.96 9.86 17.58
CA VAL A 323 -5.18 10.27 16.19
C VAL A 323 -5.87 9.18 15.37
N ILE A 324 -5.48 7.90 15.54
CA ILE A 324 -6.07 6.77 14.79
C ILE A 324 -7.58 6.64 15.06
N SER A 325 -8.01 6.84 16.31
CA SER A 325 -9.43 6.77 16.68
C SER A 325 -10.29 7.90 16.08
N GLN A 326 -9.67 8.95 15.54
CA GLN A 326 -10.35 10.05 14.86
C GLN A 326 -10.40 9.86 13.34
N CYS A 327 -9.70 8.85 12.81
CA CYS A 327 -9.70 8.54 11.40
C CYS A 327 -11.04 7.94 10.95
N PRO A 328 -11.59 8.37 9.80
CA PRO A 328 -12.84 7.82 9.26
C PRO A 328 -12.64 6.36 8.86
N ASP A 329 -13.53 5.46 9.31
CA ASP A 329 -13.44 4.01 9.03
C ASP A 329 -13.18 3.77 7.54
N PRO A 330 -12.17 2.95 7.18
CA PRO A 330 -11.95 2.63 5.78
C PRO A 330 -13.26 2.04 5.24
N PRO A 331 -13.65 2.33 3.98
CA PRO A 331 -14.82 1.72 3.39
C PRO A 331 -14.69 0.20 3.56
N THR A 332 -15.58 -0.39 4.37
CA THR A 332 -15.46 -1.77 4.83
C THR A 332 -15.30 -2.72 3.64
N ARG A 333 -14.12 -3.32 3.49
CA ARG A 333 -13.94 -4.58 2.75
C ARG A 333 -14.69 -5.62 3.57
N GLN A 334 -15.88 -6.05 3.13
CA GLN A 334 -16.46 -7.28 3.66
C GLN A 334 -15.50 -8.40 3.25
N CYS A 335 -14.67 -8.85 4.18
CA CYS A 335 -14.05 -10.16 4.08
C CYS A 335 -15.20 -11.17 4.00
N VAL A 336 -15.44 -11.70 2.80
CA VAL A 336 -16.27 -12.90 2.66
C VAL A 336 -15.36 -14.03 3.09
N ASP A 337 -15.54 -14.47 4.33
CA ASP A 337 -15.00 -15.76 4.76
C ASP A 337 -15.70 -16.82 3.90
N ASP A 338 -14.97 -17.43 2.97
CA ASP A 338 -15.44 -18.62 2.27
C ASP A 338 -15.55 -19.76 3.28
N ASP A 339 -16.77 -20.29 3.39
CA ASP A 339 -17.21 -21.32 4.33
C ASP A 339 -16.23 -22.51 4.47
N HIS A 340 -15.73 -22.71 5.68
CA HIS A 340 -15.35 -24.03 6.18
C HIS A 340 -16.20 -24.39 7.40
N ALA A 341 -17.25 -25.16 7.13
CA ALA A 341 -18.00 -25.93 8.12
C ALA A 341 -17.08 -26.97 8.80
N ASP A 342 -16.98 -26.98 10.13
CA ASP A 342 -17.82 -27.83 10.98
C ASP A 342 -17.41 -27.77 12.47
N HIS A 343 -18.45 -27.83 13.32
CA HIS A 343 -18.51 -28.31 14.71
C HIS A 343 -17.69 -27.63 15.84
N ASN A 344 -18.39 -26.90 16.73
CA ASN A 344 -18.93 -27.48 17.96
C ASN A 344 -19.80 -26.48 18.74
N ASP A 345 -20.95 -26.97 19.18
CA ASP A 345 -21.87 -26.33 20.11
C ASP A 345 -21.23 -26.17 21.50
N ASP A 346 -21.27 -24.97 22.08
CA ASP A 346 -21.47 -24.77 23.51
C ASP A 346 -21.81 -23.29 23.78
N GLU A 347 -23.10 -23.02 24.03
CA GLU A 347 -23.64 -21.71 24.35
C GLU A 347 -23.84 -21.59 25.88
N GLN A 348 -23.07 -20.71 26.54
CA GLN A 348 -23.42 -20.21 27.87
C GLN A 348 -23.24 -18.68 28.00
N LEU A 349 -24.39 -18.03 28.16
CA LEU A 349 -24.73 -16.88 29.04
C LEU A 349 -23.78 -15.68 29.15
N GLY A 350 -24.29 -14.48 28.79
CA GLY A 350 -23.76 -13.23 29.35
C GLY A 350 -24.32 -11.88 28.88
N SER A 351 -25.48 -11.49 29.44
CA SER A 351 -25.92 -10.10 29.75
C SER A 351 -26.74 -9.27 28.73
N PRO A 352 -27.64 -8.37 29.22
CA PRO A 352 -28.71 -7.75 28.42
C PRO A 352 -28.55 -6.21 28.21
N PHE A 353 -29.28 -5.71 27.19
CA PHE A 353 -29.63 -4.31 26.83
C PHE A 353 -28.77 -3.59 25.75
N PRO A 354 -29.37 -2.67 24.92
CA PRO A 354 -30.71 -2.08 25.04
C PRO A 354 -31.55 -2.03 23.75
N TRP A 355 -32.72 -2.68 23.78
CA TRP A 355 -33.82 -2.48 22.81
C TRP A 355 -34.54 -1.12 22.93
N LEU A 356 -34.11 -0.24 23.84
CA LEU A 356 -34.70 1.08 24.06
C LEU A 356 -34.26 2.13 23.02
N LEU A 357 -33.07 1.96 22.40
CA LEU A 357 -32.54 2.88 21.40
C LEU A 357 -33.24 2.73 20.03
N VAL A 358 -33.69 1.52 19.69
CA VAL A 358 -34.37 1.21 18.42
C VAL A 358 -35.78 1.84 18.35
N LEU A 359 -36.47 1.98 19.50
CA LEU A 359 -37.80 2.59 19.55
C LEU A 359 -37.76 4.13 19.47
N ILE A 360 -36.67 4.77 19.90
CA ILE A 360 -36.52 6.24 19.81
C ILE A 360 -36.18 6.66 18.36
N ILE A 361 -35.34 5.88 17.67
CA ILE A 361 -34.93 6.16 16.29
C ILE A 361 -36.10 5.94 15.31
N THR A 362 -36.93 4.91 15.53
CA THR A 362 -38.11 4.67 14.69
C THR A 362 -39.24 5.70 14.92
N GLY A 363 -39.36 6.27 16.12
CA GLY A 363 -40.32 7.34 16.42
C GLY A 363 -39.99 8.71 15.78
N LEU A 364 -38.71 9.04 15.65
CA LEU A 364 -38.25 10.30 15.04
C LEU A 364 -38.36 10.31 13.51
N ILE A 365 -38.23 9.15 12.86
CA ILE A 365 -38.34 9.04 11.40
C ILE A 365 -39.80 9.19 10.92
N LEU A 366 -40.78 8.75 11.71
CA LEU A 366 -42.20 8.87 11.38
C LEU A 366 -42.77 10.29 11.55
N THR A 367 -42.16 11.13 12.39
CA THR A 367 -42.60 12.51 12.59
C THR A 367 -42.07 13.47 11.51
N CYS A 368 -40.89 13.20 10.94
CA CYS A 368 -40.36 13.97 9.80
C CYS A 368 -41.11 13.72 8.48
N CYS A 369 -41.62 12.50 8.25
CA CYS A 369 -42.36 12.18 7.00
C CYS A 369 -43.75 12.83 6.93
N CYS A 370 -44.39 13.11 8.07
CA CYS A 370 -45.71 13.74 8.10
C CYS A 370 -45.69 15.26 7.83
N ILE A 371 -44.57 15.93 8.08
CA ILE A 371 -44.43 17.39 7.82
C ILE A 371 -44.25 17.66 6.32
N SER A 372 -43.61 16.74 5.59
CA SER A 372 -43.34 16.88 4.14
C SER A 372 -44.58 16.68 3.26
N TYR A 373 -45.57 15.89 3.70
CA TYR A 373 -46.80 15.66 2.95
C TYR A 373 -47.85 16.78 3.11
N GLY A 374 -47.79 17.55 4.20
CA GLY A 374 -48.69 18.70 4.42
C GLY A 374 -48.39 19.90 3.53
N ALA A 375 -47.13 20.09 3.13
CA ALA A 375 -46.71 21.21 2.28
C ALA A 375 -47.07 21.02 0.79
N PHE A 376 -47.20 19.77 0.32
CA PHE A 376 -47.49 19.46 -1.09
C PHE A 376 -48.97 19.64 -1.47
N LEU A 377 -49.90 19.62 -0.51
CA LEU A 377 -51.33 19.79 -0.78
C LEU A 377 -51.79 21.27 -0.80
N TYR A 378 -50.93 22.21 -0.38
CA TYR A 378 -51.26 23.64 -0.40
C TYR A 378 -50.89 24.33 -1.73
N ILE A 379 -50.03 23.72 -2.55
CA ILE A 379 -49.55 24.29 -3.83
C ILE A 379 -50.39 23.82 -5.04
N GLY A 380 -51.19 22.76 -4.90
CA GLY A 380 -52.00 22.19 -6.00
C GLY A 380 -53.28 22.94 -6.38
N LYS A 381 -53.57 24.12 -5.80
CA LYS A 381 -54.86 24.82 -6.01
C LYS A 381 -54.83 25.97 -7.04
N ASN A 382 -53.68 26.27 -7.65
CA ASN A 382 -53.56 27.32 -8.66
C ASN A 382 -52.70 26.88 -9.85
N MET A 383 -53.31 26.16 -10.79
CA MET A 383 -52.92 25.99 -12.21
C MET A 383 -53.88 24.94 -12.77
N GLY A 384 -54.81 25.22 -13.68
CA GLY A 384 -54.62 25.98 -14.90
C GLY A 384 -54.70 24.98 -16.05
N ASP A 385 -55.92 24.71 -16.48
CA ASP A 385 -56.39 23.77 -17.51
C ASP A 385 -55.69 23.99 -18.87
N SER A 386 -54.93 23.01 -19.39
CA SER A 386 -54.78 22.76 -20.85
C SER A 386 -54.03 21.46 -21.18
N ASP A 387 -54.65 20.67 -22.06
CA ASP A 387 -54.12 19.64 -22.98
C ASP A 387 -53.74 18.23 -22.49
N ARG A 388 -54.74 17.34 -22.67
CA ARG A 388 -54.62 15.89 -22.84
C ARG A 388 -54.07 15.55 -24.25
N ARG A 389 -53.09 14.62 -24.35
CA ARG A 389 -53.26 13.29 -25.00
C ARG A 389 -51.95 12.51 -25.26
N ARG A 390 -52.08 11.18 -25.04
CA ARG A 390 -51.33 10.00 -25.56
C ARG A 390 -50.16 9.42 -24.76
N ALA A 391 -50.43 8.24 -24.19
CA ALA A 391 -49.48 7.23 -23.72
C ALA A 391 -48.93 6.36 -24.89
N PRO A 392 -47.74 5.73 -24.73
CA PRO A 392 -47.08 4.92 -25.77
C PRO A 392 -47.45 3.42 -25.72
N LYS A 393 -47.39 2.75 -26.88
CA LYS A 393 -47.51 1.28 -27.02
C LYS A 393 -46.14 0.61 -26.99
N ALA A 394 -46.06 -0.51 -26.27
CA ALA A 394 -44.92 -1.41 -26.16
C ALA A 394 -44.67 -2.22 -27.44
N ILE A 395 -43.40 -2.50 -27.74
CA ILE A 395 -42.95 -3.50 -28.72
C ILE A 395 -42.11 -4.55 -28.01
N LYS A 396 -42.48 -5.81 -28.21
CA LYS A 396 -41.90 -7.03 -27.64
C LYS A 396 -41.17 -7.76 -28.77
N ILE A 397 -39.87 -8.05 -28.62
CA ILE A 397 -39.14 -8.92 -29.56
C ILE A 397 -38.62 -10.15 -28.81
N ARG A 398 -39.02 -11.32 -29.32
CA ARG A 398 -38.62 -12.67 -28.92
C ARG A 398 -37.77 -13.26 -30.06
N GLY A 399 -36.74 -14.03 -29.73
CA GLY A 399 -36.08 -14.99 -30.65
C GLY A 399 -34.70 -15.39 -30.12
N LYS A 400 -34.58 -16.49 -29.38
CA LYS A 400 -34.35 -17.90 -29.81
C LYS A 400 -32.87 -18.24 -30.05
N LEU A 401 -32.30 -19.00 -29.10
CA LEU A 401 -31.12 -19.85 -29.22
C LEU A 401 -31.33 -21.01 -30.23
N PRO A 402 -30.23 -21.59 -30.74
CA PRO A 402 -30.18 -23.03 -30.95
C PRO A 402 -28.92 -23.68 -30.35
N ALA A 403 -29.08 -24.95 -29.99
CA ALA A 403 -28.06 -25.84 -29.47
C ALA A 403 -27.50 -26.79 -30.55
N ASN A 404 -26.20 -27.10 -30.39
CA ASN A 404 -25.50 -28.38 -30.59
C ASN A 404 -25.40 -29.05 -31.99
N ARG A 405 -24.16 -29.37 -32.39
CA ARG A 405 -23.72 -30.63 -33.08
C ARG A 405 -22.19 -30.66 -33.22
N GLY A 406 -21.58 -31.79 -32.85
CA GLY A 406 -20.13 -32.01 -32.89
C GLY A 406 -19.55 -32.50 -34.23
N GLY A 407 -18.22 -32.70 -34.27
CA GLY A 407 -17.53 -33.42 -35.35
C GLY A 407 -16.06 -33.02 -35.57
N LYS A 408 -15.16 -33.98 -35.33
CA LYS A 408 -13.69 -33.96 -35.51
C LYS A 408 -13.18 -33.45 -36.87
N LYS A 409 -11.99 -32.82 -36.90
CA LYS A 409 -10.88 -33.15 -37.83
C LYS A 409 -9.53 -32.53 -37.44
N MET A 410 -8.48 -33.35 -37.52
CA MET A 410 -7.06 -33.02 -37.42
C MET A 410 -6.58 -32.10 -38.56
N VAL A 411 -5.60 -31.23 -38.27
CA VAL A 411 -4.61 -30.77 -39.26
C VAL A 411 -3.22 -30.79 -38.61
N GLN A 412 -2.33 -31.61 -39.18
CA GLN A 412 -0.89 -31.55 -38.97
C GLN A 412 -0.30 -30.32 -39.66
N LEU A 413 0.65 -29.65 -39.04
CA LEU A 413 1.67 -28.86 -39.74
C LEU A 413 3.06 -29.25 -39.20
N LYS A 414 3.74 -30.11 -39.98
CA LYS A 414 5.19 -30.26 -39.97
C LYS A 414 5.78 -29.19 -40.88
N SER A 415 6.80 -28.48 -40.41
CA SER A 415 7.77 -27.81 -41.27
C SER A 415 9.17 -28.02 -40.68
N LYS A 416 10.00 -28.75 -41.44
CA LYS A 416 11.44 -28.96 -41.23
C LYS A 416 12.21 -27.93 -42.08
N LYS A 417 13.34 -27.43 -41.58
CA LYS A 417 14.68 -27.40 -42.24
C LYS A 417 15.70 -26.66 -41.34
N LYS A 418 16.72 -27.38 -40.84
CA LYS A 418 18.14 -27.46 -41.30
C LYS A 418 19.00 -26.37 -40.64
N ALA A 419 19.97 -26.65 -39.76
CA ALA A 419 21.21 -27.45 -39.84
C ALA A 419 22.46 -26.62 -40.21
N GLY A 420 23.46 -26.69 -39.33
CA GLY A 420 24.87 -26.30 -39.48
C GLY A 420 25.52 -26.34 -38.08
N ALA A 421 26.08 -27.45 -37.59
CA ALA A 421 27.42 -28.00 -37.86
C ALA A 421 28.56 -27.08 -37.38
N TYR A 422 29.21 -27.43 -36.27
CA TYR A 422 30.67 -27.37 -36.09
C TYR A 422 31.08 -28.44 -35.06
N VAL A 423 32.30 -28.94 -35.26
CA VAL A 423 32.96 -30.15 -34.75
C VAL A 423 33.16 -30.15 -33.24
#